data_AF-A0A951JPL8-F1
#
_entry.id   AF-A0A951JPL8-F1
#
_cell.length_a   1.000
_cell.length_b   1.000
_cell.length_c   1.000
_cell.angle_alpha   90.00
_cell.angle_beta   90.00
_cell.angle_gamma   90.00
#
_symmetry.space_group_name_H-M   'P 1'
#
loop_
_entity.id
_entity.type
_entity.pdbx_description
1 polymer ?
#
loop_
_entity_poly.entity_id
_entity_poly.type
_entity_poly.pdbx_seq_one_letter_code
_entity_poly.pdbx_strand_id
1 'polypeptide(L)'
;MSDRLAHYRQLRDFATTPEPAGDALPLPPSGERRFVIQEHDATRLHWDLRLERDGVLASWALPQGIPWRPADNRLAVHTEDHPLDYLDFHGQIPAGEYGAGRMDIWDRGTYQERTFRDDKVVVTLHGQRVRGTYALFPLGDRDWMIHRMDPPQDPDRRPIPADLRPMRAVAGDLPHGPGWAFEIRWVGERVLMANDAGHVTITDGDGGDVSVSFPEVRRVGRRLAAVETILDAVIVAVDRDGQPTNDRAVVERRLTAGDDARARRLAGDRPVAALFVDLLWLEGHPTTELAYRERRALLHDLDLAGSAWQAPRHHVGHGTALLDAARARQLPGLLAKRVDAPYHPGEASEDWVVVAA
;
A
#
# COMPACT_ATOMS: atom_id res chain seq x y z
N MET A 1 22.56 26.32 26.77
CA MET A 1 21.99 25.83 25.49
C MET A 1 20.54 25.48 25.77
N SER A 2 19.60 25.91 24.93
CA SER A 2 18.19 25.56 25.07
C SER A 2 18.03 24.04 25.02
N ASP A 3 17.20 23.45 25.89
CA ASP A 3 16.88 22.02 25.82
C ASP A 3 16.02 21.77 24.58
N ARG A 4 16.63 21.24 23.50
CA ARG A 4 15.95 20.95 22.23
C ARG A 4 14.86 19.87 22.38
N LEU A 5 14.98 19.01 23.40
CA LEU A 5 14.01 17.94 23.68
C LEU A 5 12.86 18.38 24.60
N ALA A 6 12.83 19.64 25.06
CA ALA A 6 11.81 20.10 25.99
C ALA A 6 10.39 19.93 25.44
N HIS A 7 10.16 20.28 24.17
CA HIS A 7 8.85 20.12 23.54
C HIS A 7 8.49 18.64 23.36
N TYR A 8 9.46 17.81 22.96
CA TYR A 8 9.29 16.36 22.86
C TYR A 8 8.83 15.74 24.17
N ARG A 9 9.56 16.02 25.28
CA ARG A 9 9.25 15.48 26.62
C ARG A 9 7.91 15.96 27.16
N GLN A 10 7.45 17.16 26.79
CA GLN A 10 6.14 17.68 27.22
C GLN A 10 4.96 16.93 26.59
N LEU A 11 5.15 16.30 25.44
CA LEU A 11 4.10 15.60 24.71
C LEU A 11 3.94 14.13 25.12
N ARG A 12 4.83 13.58 25.96
CA ARG A 12 4.85 12.16 26.34
C ARG A 12 4.65 11.96 27.83
N ASP A 13 3.99 10.86 28.18
CA ASP A 13 4.03 10.31 29.52
C ASP A 13 4.93 9.05 29.52
N PHE A 14 6.19 9.21 29.94
CA PHE A 14 7.18 8.11 29.97
C PHE A 14 6.87 7.02 31.03
N ALA A 15 5.81 7.19 31.84
CA ALA A 15 5.31 6.10 32.67
C ALA A 15 4.44 5.10 31.88
N THR A 16 3.89 5.52 30.74
CA THR A 16 2.96 4.73 29.91
C THR A 16 3.56 4.38 28.55
N THR A 17 4.26 5.31 27.91
CA THR A 17 4.86 5.09 26.58
C THR A 17 6.17 4.32 26.66
N PRO A 18 6.45 3.38 25.73
CA PRO A 18 7.76 2.74 25.60
C PRO A 18 8.78 3.63 24.87
N GLU A 19 8.39 4.84 24.45
CA GLU A 19 9.27 5.78 23.76
C GLU A 19 10.43 6.26 24.66
N PRO A 20 11.64 6.48 24.10
CA PRO A 20 12.80 6.89 24.88
C PRO A 20 12.72 8.34 25.37
N ALA A 21 13.04 8.58 26.65
CA ALA A 21 13.07 9.92 27.25
C ALA A 21 14.26 10.80 26.80
N GLY A 22 15.26 10.19 26.15
CA GLY A 22 16.48 10.88 25.71
C GLY A 22 17.47 11.17 26.83
N ASP A 23 17.58 10.26 27.79
CA ASP A 23 18.52 10.36 28.92
C ASP A 23 19.92 9.82 28.58
N ALA A 24 20.06 9.14 27.44
CA ALA A 24 21.33 8.63 26.96
C ALA A 24 22.31 9.79 26.65
N LEU A 25 23.54 9.67 27.14
CA LEU A 25 24.60 10.62 26.81
C LEU A 25 24.86 10.59 25.31
N PRO A 26 24.97 11.74 24.63
CA PRO A 26 25.28 11.77 23.21
C PRO A 26 26.58 11.02 22.95
N LEU A 27 26.53 10.03 22.05
CA LEU A 27 27.72 9.32 21.61
C LEU A 27 28.73 10.34 21.03
N PRO A 28 30.04 10.14 21.24
CA PRO A 28 31.03 10.98 20.58
C PRO A 28 30.77 10.93 19.06
N PRO A 29 30.91 12.06 18.34
CA PRO A 29 30.51 12.13 16.95
C PRO A 29 31.19 11.03 16.14
N SER A 30 30.41 10.05 15.65
CA SER A 30 30.86 9.24 14.53
C SER A 30 31.01 10.19 13.35
N GLY A 31 32.11 10.09 12.61
CA GLY A 31 32.36 10.99 11.47
C GLY A 31 31.24 10.98 10.41
N GLU A 32 30.36 9.97 10.45
CA GLU A 32 29.16 9.88 9.64
C GLU A 32 27.91 10.03 10.50
N ARG A 33 26.99 10.91 10.08
CA ARG A 33 25.72 11.15 10.75
C ARG A 33 24.70 10.10 10.31
N ARG A 34 23.81 9.70 11.22
CA ARG A 34 22.83 8.65 10.97
C ARG A 34 21.47 9.21 10.60
N PHE A 35 20.68 8.42 9.89
CA PHE A 35 19.26 8.66 9.70
C PHE A 35 18.47 7.38 9.94
N VAL A 36 17.20 7.56 10.27
CA VAL A 36 16.21 6.49 10.27
C VAL A 36 14.96 6.97 9.53
N ILE A 37 14.32 6.04 8.82
CA ILE A 37 12.97 6.20 8.30
C ILE A 37 12.11 5.15 8.97
N GLN A 38 11.11 5.59 9.73
CA GLN A 38 10.19 4.70 10.44
C GLN A 38 8.84 4.70 9.74
N GLU A 39 8.24 3.53 9.56
CA GLU A 39 6.83 3.40 9.18
C GLU A 39 5.97 3.50 10.44
N HIS A 40 4.98 4.38 10.45
CA HIS A 40 4.13 4.63 11.61
C HIS A 40 2.65 4.40 11.26
N ASP A 41 2.12 3.24 11.68
CA ASP A 41 0.69 2.91 11.57
C ASP A 41 -0.09 3.52 12.74
N ALA A 42 -0.26 4.84 12.68
CA ALA A 42 -1.05 5.62 13.62
C ALA A 42 -2.52 5.74 13.15
N THR A 43 -3.18 6.85 13.48
CA THR A 43 -4.50 7.19 12.90
C THR A 43 -4.46 7.16 11.36
N ARG A 44 -3.34 7.61 10.78
CA ARG A 44 -3.00 7.49 9.36
C ARG A 44 -1.60 6.90 9.24
N LEU A 45 -1.41 6.02 8.26
CA LEU A 45 -0.09 5.51 7.90
C LEU A 45 0.75 6.67 7.34
N HIS A 46 1.99 6.78 7.79
CA HIS A 46 2.98 7.71 7.27
C HIS A 46 4.40 7.21 7.60
N TRP A 47 5.41 7.92 7.10
CA TRP A 47 6.81 7.62 7.39
C TRP A 47 7.51 8.79 8.06
N ASP A 48 8.21 8.55 9.16
CA ASP A 48 9.01 9.58 9.81
C ASP A 48 10.45 9.53 9.30
N LEU A 49 10.88 10.58 8.60
CA LEU A 49 12.28 10.80 8.28
C LEU A 49 12.95 11.55 9.43
N ARG A 50 14.00 10.96 9.99
CA ARG A 50 14.72 11.51 11.14
C ARG A 50 16.22 11.58 10.86
N LEU A 51 16.79 12.77 11.03
CA LEU A 51 18.19 13.07 10.72
C LEU A 51 18.96 13.47 11.99
N GLU A 52 20.03 12.75 12.31
CA GLU A 52 20.91 13.06 13.45
C GLU A 52 21.65 14.39 13.26
N ARG A 53 21.31 15.38 14.11
CA ARG A 53 21.94 16.70 14.09
C ARG A 53 22.00 17.28 15.49
N ASP A 54 23.19 17.77 15.86
CA ASP A 54 23.42 18.53 17.10
C ASP A 54 22.89 17.84 18.38
N GLY A 55 23.03 16.51 18.44
CA GLY A 55 22.61 15.70 19.59
C GLY A 55 21.12 15.35 19.64
N VAL A 56 20.34 15.67 18.60
CA VAL A 56 18.92 15.29 18.46
C VAL A 56 18.64 14.75 17.05
N LEU A 57 17.41 14.33 16.81
CA LEU A 57 16.89 13.95 15.50
C LEU A 57 15.92 15.01 14.99
N ALA A 58 16.35 15.80 14.00
CA ALA A 58 15.45 16.65 13.24
C ALA A 58 14.49 15.76 12.44
N SER A 59 13.18 15.98 12.57
CA SER A 59 12.16 14.99 12.22
C SER A 59 11.05 15.54 11.33
N TRP A 60 10.68 14.79 10.29
CA TRP A 60 9.56 15.09 9.39
C TRP A 60 8.68 13.86 9.20
N ALA A 61 7.37 14.03 9.38
CA ALA A 61 6.38 13.05 8.97
C ALA A 61 6.10 13.19 7.47
N LEU A 62 6.16 12.09 6.73
CA LEU A 62 5.99 11.99 5.29
C LEU A 62 4.72 11.15 5.01
N PRO A 63 3.54 11.77 4.83
CA PRO A 63 2.29 11.03 4.64
C PRO A 63 2.27 10.12 3.42
N GLN A 64 3.05 10.47 2.39
CA GLN A 64 3.18 9.69 1.15
C GLN A 64 4.56 9.02 1.05
N GLY A 65 5.36 9.00 2.12
CA GLY A 65 6.72 8.45 2.10
C GLY A 65 7.73 9.26 1.29
N ILE A 66 8.89 8.67 1.04
CA ILE A 66 10.01 9.31 0.31
C ILE A 66 9.74 9.32 -1.20
N PRO A 67 10.04 10.41 -1.93
CA PRO A 67 9.91 10.43 -3.38
C PRO A 67 10.98 9.56 -4.07
N TRP A 68 10.55 8.73 -5.01
CA TRP A 68 11.44 7.83 -5.76
C TRP A 68 12.04 8.46 -7.01
N ARG A 69 11.37 9.49 -7.56
CA ARG A 69 11.78 10.17 -8.80
C ARG A 69 11.78 11.69 -8.60
N PRO A 70 12.59 12.44 -9.36
CA PRO A 70 12.60 13.91 -9.26
C PRO A 70 11.26 14.57 -9.55
N ALA A 71 10.44 14.01 -10.43
CA ALA A 71 9.13 14.58 -10.72
C ALA A 71 8.14 14.45 -9.53
N ASP A 72 8.45 13.63 -8.54
CA ASP A 72 7.58 13.35 -7.40
C ASP A 72 7.91 14.31 -6.26
N ASN A 73 7.04 15.29 -6.03
CA ASN A 73 7.10 16.18 -4.88
C ASN A 73 6.11 15.67 -3.82
N ARG A 74 6.57 15.46 -2.58
CA ARG A 74 5.75 14.92 -1.50
C ARG A 74 5.75 15.84 -0.28
N LEU A 75 4.58 15.98 0.37
CA LEU A 75 4.45 16.74 1.62
C LEU A 75 5.35 16.12 2.70
N ALA A 76 6.05 16.97 3.43
CA ALA A 76 6.79 16.64 4.64
C ALA A 76 6.31 17.57 5.75
N VAL A 77 5.85 17.05 6.88
CA VAL A 77 5.40 17.87 8.01
C VAL A 77 6.50 17.87 9.06
N HIS A 78 7.08 19.03 9.32
CA HIS A 78 8.10 19.18 10.35
C HIS A 78 7.49 18.95 11.74
N THR A 79 8.09 18.02 12.48
CA THR A 79 7.70 17.63 13.83
C THR A 79 8.77 18.08 14.82
N GLU A 80 8.53 17.88 16.11
CA GLU A 80 9.49 18.17 17.16
C GLU A 80 10.80 17.38 17.01
N ASP A 81 11.88 17.88 17.61
CA ASP A 81 13.15 17.16 17.68
C ASP A 81 12.99 15.91 18.57
N HIS A 82 13.50 14.77 18.12
CA HIS A 82 13.44 13.51 18.86
C HIS A 82 14.80 13.13 19.45
N PRO A 83 14.85 12.34 20.53
CA PRO A 83 16.13 11.90 21.09
C PRO A 83 16.83 10.90 20.17
N LEU A 84 18.17 10.83 20.24
CA LEU A 84 18.97 9.94 19.38
C LEU A 84 18.58 8.46 19.49
N ASP A 85 18.06 8.05 20.64
CA ASP A 85 17.59 6.68 20.89
C ASP A 85 16.44 6.26 19.93
N TYR A 86 15.75 7.21 19.29
CA TYR A 86 14.75 6.89 18.25
C TYR A 86 15.36 6.22 17.02
N LEU A 87 16.66 6.33 16.79
CA LEU A 87 17.32 5.64 15.67
C LEU A 87 17.10 4.12 15.69
N ASP A 88 16.93 3.55 16.88
CA ASP A 88 16.73 2.11 17.09
C ASP A 88 15.33 1.76 17.66
N PHE A 89 14.52 2.76 17.96
CA PHE A 89 13.19 2.56 18.51
C PHE A 89 12.22 1.97 17.47
N HIS A 90 11.47 0.97 17.92
CA HIS A 90 10.36 0.35 17.21
C HIS A 90 9.45 -0.28 18.28
N GLY A 91 8.15 -0.39 18.00
CA GLY A 91 7.20 -0.97 18.94
C GLY A 91 5.78 -0.41 18.81
N GLN A 92 4.94 -0.79 19.76
CA GLN A 92 3.56 -0.31 19.86
C GLN A 92 3.49 0.85 20.86
N ILE A 93 3.14 2.04 20.38
CA ILE A 93 2.77 3.17 21.25
C ILE A 93 1.31 2.96 21.67
N PRO A 94 0.99 2.94 22.98
CA PRO A 94 -0.36 2.64 23.48
C PRO A 94 -1.43 3.61 22.97
N ALA A 95 -2.68 3.12 22.88
CA ALA A 95 -3.81 3.97 22.55
C ALA A 95 -4.04 5.05 23.61
N GLY A 96 -4.29 6.29 23.18
CA GLY A 96 -4.46 7.45 24.06
C GLY A 96 -3.19 8.29 24.24
N GLU A 97 -2.02 7.71 23.95
CA GLU A 97 -0.75 8.44 23.92
C GLU A 97 -0.60 9.29 22.67
N TYR A 98 0.25 10.33 22.76
CA TYR A 98 0.66 11.10 21.59
C TYR A 98 1.43 10.20 20.62
N GLY A 99 1.03 10.18 19.34
CA GLY A 99 1.62 9.27 18.37
C GLY A 99 1.21 7.81 18.52
N ALA A 100 0.10 7.50 19.21
CA ALA A 100 -0.44 6.15 19.32
C ALA A 100 -0.49 5.42 17.97
N GLY A 101 0.09 4.21 17.93
CA GLY A 101 0.28 3.46 16.70
C GLY A 101 1.45 2.49 16.79
N ARG A 102 1.53 1.58 15.83
CA ARG A 102 2.70 0.70 15.68
C ARG A 102 3.76 1.43 14.85
N MET A 103 5.01 1.35 15.29
CA MET A 103 6.14 1.91 14.58
C MET A 103 7.21 0.85 14.32
N ASP A 104 7.66 0.78 13.08
CA ASP A 104 8.70 -0.15 12.63
C ASP A 104 9.79 0.62 11.87
N ILE A 105 11.06 0.18 12.01
CA ILE A 105 12.15 0.76 11.22
C ILE A 105 12.03 0.26 9.79
N TRP A 106 11.71 1.17 8.87
CA TRP A 106 11.54 0.88 7.45
C TRP A 106 12.86 0.95 6.69
N ASP A 107 13.69 1.95 6.97
CA ASP A 107 15.07 2.05 6.47
C ASP A 107 15.96 2.77 7.49
N ARG A 108 17.27 2.55 7.40
CA ARG A 108 18.27 3.28 8.20
C ARG A 108 19.61 3.28 7.51
N GLY A 109 20.45 4.23 7.87
CA GLY A 109 21.80 4.32 7.34
C GLY A 109 22.52 5.58 7.78
N THR A 110 23.46 6.02 6.96
CA THR A 110 24.18 7.28 7.17
C THR A 110 23.77 8.31 6.14
N TYR A 111 24.04 9.59 6.42
CA TYR A 111 23.78 10.66 5.47
C TYR A 111 24.90 11.69 5.46
N GLN A 112 25.06 12.35 4.31
CA GLN A 112 25.94 13.49 4.13
C GLN A 112 25.12 14.78 4.11
N GLU A 113 25.43 15.72 4.99
CA GLU A 113 24.85 17.06 4.96
C GLU A 113 25.45 17.85 3.79
N ARG A 114 24.60 18.36 2.90
CA ARG A 114 24.98 19.31 1.85
C ARG A 114 24.62 20.74 2.26
N THR A 115 23.44 20.90 2.86
CA THR A 115 22.92 22.16 3.39
C THR A 115 21.95 21.86 4.51
N PHE A 116 22.01 22.57 5.62
CA PHE A 116 21.02 22.44 6.70
C PHE A 116 20.78 23.82 7.31
N ARG A 117 19.66 24.43 6.91
CA ARG A 117 19.21 25.75 7.35
C ARG A 117 17.70 25.69 7.57
N ASP A 118 17.18 26.64 8.33
CA ASP A 118 15.75 26.73 8.63
C ASP A 118 14.88 26.90 7.39
N ASP A 119 15.45 27.41 6.29
CA ASP A 119 14.78 27.61 5.01
C ASP A 119 15.02 26.49 3.99
N LYS A 120 15.95 25.57 4.25
CA LYS A 120 16.32 24.50 3.32
C LYS A 120 17.21 23.44 3.98
N VAL A 121 16.83 22.18 3.80
CA VAL A 121 17.66 21.02 4.15
C VAL A 121 17.99 20.23 2.89
N VAL A 122 19.25 19.93 2.64
CA VAL A 122 19.71 19.08 1.54
C VAL A 122 20.66 18.03 2.09
N VAL A 123 20.31 16.77 1.89
CA VAL A 123 21.08 15.62 2.39
C VAL A 123 21.22 14.56 1.32
N THR A 124 22.36 13.87 1.30
CA THR A 124 22.53 12.64 0.53
C THR A 124 22.38 11.46 1.49
N LEU A 125 21.34 10.65 1.31
CA LEU A 125 21.03 9.48 2.13
C LEU A 125 21.75 8.24 1.59
N HIS A 126 22.28 7.42 2.50
CA HIS A 126 22.95 6.15 2.23
C HIS A 126 22.31 5.02 3.05
N GLY A 127 21.08 4.65 2.69
CA GLY A 127 20.32 3.57 3.31
C GLY A 127 20.43 2.21 2.62
N GLN A 128 19.66 1.25 3.12
CA GLN A 128 19.46 -0.03 2.47
C GLN A 128 18.40 0.09 1.36
N ARG A 129 17.31 0.83 1.61
CA ARG A 129 16.23 1.04 0.65
C ARG A 129 16.39 2.36 -0.11
N VAL A 130 16.69 3.43 0.62
CA VAL A 130 16.75 4.80 0.11
C VAL A 130 18.20 5.25 -0.06
N ARG A 131 18.58 5.56 -1.30
CA ARG A 131 19.86 6.21 -1.62
C ARG A 131 19.66 7.36 -2.59
N GLY A 132 20.37 8.46 -2.33
CA GLY A 132 20.36 9.64 -3.19
C GLY A 132 20.18 10.94 -2.42
N THR A 133 20.15 12.04 -3.17
CA THR A 133 20.12 13.40 -2.66
C THR A 133 18.69 13.91 -2.63
N TYR A 134 18.29 14.41 -1.46
CA TYR A 134 16.96 14.91 -1.17
C TYR A 134 17.04 16.35 -0.67
N ALA A 135 16.11 17.17 -1.13
CA ALA A 135 15.90 18.53 -0.64
C ALA A 135 14.56 18.61 0.09
N LEU A 136 14.57 19.18 1.29
CA LEU A 136 13.39 19.64 1.99
C LEU A 136 13.37 21.18 2.00
N PHE A 137 12.22 21.75 1.71
CA PHE A 137 12.00 23.20 1.75
C PHE A 137 10.64 23.54 2.35
N PRO A 138 10.53 24.59 3.18
CA PRO A 138 9.29 24.97 3.84
C PRO A 138 8.30 25.58 2.83
N LEU A 139 7.03 25.25 3.02
CA LEU A 139 5.88 25.88 2.34
C LEU A 139 5.14 26.86 3.26
N GLY A 140 5.38 26.78 4.57
CA GLY A 140 4.74 27.56 5.62
C GLY A 140 5.19 27.05 6.99
N ASP A 141 4.38 27.28 8.03
CA ASP A 141 4.60 26.94 9.44
C ASP A 141 5.34 25.59 9.67
N ARG A 142 4.58 24.49 9.70
CA ARG A 142 5.13 23.13 9.82
C ARG A 142 5.16 22.37 8.50
N ASP A 143 4.56 22.92 7.45
CA ASP A 143 4.46 22.25 6.16
C ASP A 143 5.71 22.49 5.33
N TRP A 144 6.34 21.41 4.91
CA TRP A 144 7.51 21.34 4.05
C TRP A 144 7.21 20.47 2.84
N MET A 145 8.07 20.53 1.84
CA MET A 145 8.04 19.64 0.69
C MET A 145 9.38 18.90 0.63
N ILE A 146 9.34 17.59 0.39
CA ILE A 146 10.51 16.78 0.07
C ILE A 146 10.54 16.46 -1.43
N HIS A 147 11.73 16.58 -2.01
CA HIS A 147 12.00 16.37 -3.42
C HIS A 147 13.30 15.59 -3.60
N ARG A 148 13.32 14.60 -4.51
CA ARG A 148 14.53 13.89 -4.90
C ARG A 148 15.28 14.70 -5.97
N MET A 149 16.54 15.04 -5.72
CA MET A 149 17.37 15.81 -6.66
C MET A 149 18.07 14.93 -7.69
N ASP A 150 18.44 13.70 -7.31
CA ASP A 150 19.14 12.78 -8.20
C ASP A 150 18.17 12.04 -9.12
N PRO A 151 18.62 11.54 -10.30
CA PRO A 151 17.86 10.57 -11.06
C PRO A 151 17.33 9.43 -10.18
N PRO A 152 16.21 8.78 -10.59
CA PRO A 152 15.67 7.63 -9.88
C PRO A 152 16.75 6.59 -9.58
N GLN A 153 16.74 6.01 -8.37
CA GLN A 153 17.67 4.93 -8.01
C GLN A 153 17.51 3.74 -8.94
N ASP A 154 16.28 3.46 -9.31
CA ASP A 154 15.89 2.52 -10.36
C ASP A 154 15.53 3.33 -11.62
N PRO A 155 16.38 3.30 -12.66
CA PRO A 155 16.19 4.11 -13.86
C PRO A 155 14.97 3.70 -14.69
N ASP A 156 14.50 2.46 -14.54
CA ASP A 156 13.36 1.92 -15.29
C ASP A 156 12.03 2.18 -14.57
N ARG A 157 12.07 2.73 -13.34
CA ARG A 157 10.88 3.06 -12.54
C ARG A 157 10.00 4.10 -13.24
N ARG A 158 8.73 3.76 -13.43
CA ARG A 158 7.70 4.59 -14.08
C ARG A 158 6.66 5.09 -13.05
N PRO A 159 5.85 6.13 -13.37
CA PRO A 159 4.71 6.50 -12.55
C PRO A 159 3.61 5.43 -12.65
N ILE A 160 2.80 5.29 -11.59
CA ILE A 160 1.54 4.52 -11.65
C ILE A 160 0.70 5.03 -12.84
N PRO A 161 0.26 4.14 -13.75
CA PRO A 161 -0.57 4.54 -14.89
C PRO A 161 -1.97 4.94 -14.43
N ALA A 162 -2.49 6.05 -14.96
CA ALA A 162 -3.81 6.59 -14.62
C ALA A 162 -4.95 5.98 -15.46
N ASP A 163 -4.63 5.37 -16.59
CA ASP A 163 -5.56 4.97 -17.65
C ASP A 163 -5.67 3.46 -17.83
N LEU A 164 -5.07 2.66 -16.93
CA LEU A 164 -5.21 1.21 -16.96
C LEU A 164 -6.69 0.81 -16.89
N ARG A 165 -7.08 -0.21 -17.65
CA ARG A 165 -8.44 -0.76 -17.68
C ARG A 165 -8.42 -2.27 -17.53
N PRO A 166 -9.43 -2.88 -16.87
CA PRO A 166 -9.49 -4.33 -16.75
C PRO A 166 -9.53 -5.03 -18.12
N MET A 167 -8.76 -6.10 -18.24
CA MET A 167 -8.89 -7.09 -19.30
C MET A 167 -10.23 -7.82 -19.16
N ARG A 168 -10.91 -8.04 -20.28
CA ARG A 168 -12.20 -8.74 -20.33
C ARG A 168 -12.03 -10.17 -20.84
N ALA A 169 -12.71 -11.07 -20.17
CA ALA A 169 -12.83 -12.45 -20.62
C ALA A 169 -13.89 -12.60 -21.72
N VAL A 170 -13.69 -13.55 -22.61
CA VAL A 170 -14.71 -14.01 -23.56
C VAL A 170 -15.52 -15.16 -22.95
N ALA A 171 -16.77 -15.34 -23.36
CA ALA A 171 -17.54 -16.52 -22.97
C ALA A 171 -17.13 -17.71 -23.86
N GLY A 172 -17.04 -18.90 -23.29
CA GLY A 172 -16.68 -20.10 -24.05
C GLY A 172 -16.80 -21.40 -23.27
N ASP A 173 -16.46 -22.50 -23.95
CA ASP A 173 -16.41 -23.83 -23.34
C ASP A 173 -15.21 -23.97 -22.40
N LEU A 174 -15.27 -24.99 -21.52
CA LEU A 174 -14.17 -25.29 -20.60
C LEU A 174 -12.90 -25.67 -21.38
N PRO A 175 -11.82 -24.87 -21.30
CA PRO A 175 -10.57 -25.24 -21.96
C PRO A 175 -9.89 -26.42 -21.26
N HIS A 176 -9.10 -27.18 -22.01
CA HIS A 176 -8.40 -28.37 -21.53
C HIS A 176 -6.87 -28.21 -21.56
N GLY A 177 -6.19 -29.00 -20.73
CA GLY A 177 -4.74 -29.11 -20.70
C GLY A 177 -4.06 -28.27 -19.61
N PRO A 178 -2.73 -28.43 -19.45
CA PRO A 178 -1.95 -27.79 -18.39
C PRO A 178 -1.68 -26.30 -18.64
N GLY A 179 -1.96 -25.78 -19.84
CA GLY A 179 -1.77 -24.38 -20.20
C GLY A 179 -2.81 -23.42 -19.62
N TRP A 180 -3.69 -23.90 -18.75
CA TRP A 180 -4.81 -23.14 -18.19
C TRP A 180 -4.82 -23.22 -16.65
N ALA A 181 -5.02 -22.05 -16.04
CA ALA A 181 -5.36 -21.90 -14.65
C ALA A 181 -6.85 -21.57 -14.50
N PHE A 182 -7.47 -22.08 -13.45
CA PHE A 182 -8.88 -21.92 -13.17
C PHE A 182 -9.08 -21.25 -11.81
N GLU A 183 -9.94 -20.24 -11.79
CA GLU A 183 -10.40 -19.52 -10.61
C GLU A 183 -11.94 -19.63 -10.52
N ILE A 184 -12.49 -19.59 -9.31
CA ILE A 184 -13.95 -19.44 -9.16
C ILE A 184 -14.35 -18.08 -9.73
N ARG A 185 -15.40 -18.07 -10.56
CA ARG A 185 -16.00 -16.83 -11.04
C ARG A 185 -16.90 -16.26 -9.95
N TRP A 186 -16.53 -15.09 -9.47
CA TRP A 186 -17.31 -14.33 -8.49
C TRP A 186 -18.18 -13.29 -9.18
N VAL A 187 -19.38 -13.07 -8.63
CA VAL A 187 -20.29 -12.01 -9.09
C VAL A 187 -20.21 -10.84 -8.11
N GLY A 188 -19.76 -9.70 -8.62
CA GLY A 188 -19.54 -8.49 -7.85
C GLY A 188 -19.18 -7.32 -8.75
N GLU A 189 -18.55 -6.30 -8.16
CA GLU A 189 -18.04 -5.12 -8.90
C GLU A 189 -16.58 -5.34 -9.30
N ARG A 190 -16.26 -5.20 -10.58
CA ARG A 190 -14.88 -5.32 -11.06
C ARG A 190 -14.18 -3.99 -10.87
N VAL A 191 -13.06 -3.99 -10.18
CA VAL A 191 -12.30 -2.78 -9.87
C VAL A 191 -10.82 -2.96 -10.13
N LEU A 192 -10.14 -1.86 -10.43
CA LEU A 192 -8.71 -1.76 -10.26
C LEU A 192 -8.42 -1.02 -8.95
N MET A 193 -7.40 -1.47 -8.24
CA MET A 193 -7.02 -0.90 -6.95
C MET A 193 -5.55 -0.52 -6.97
N ALA A 194 -5.29 0.79 -6.94
CA ALA A 194 -3.93 1.33 -6.81
C ALA A 194 -3.59 1.54 -5.34
N ASN A 195 -2.38 1.16 -4.94
CA ASN A 195 -1.77 1.53 -3.67
C ASN A 195 -0.50 2.34 -3.95
N ASP A 196 -0.45 3.57 -3.46
CA ASP A 196 0.78 4.38 -3.39
C ASP A 196 0.99 4.78 -1.93
N ALA A 197 2.04 4.23 -1.30
CA ALA A 197 2.40 4.54 0.07
C ALA A 197 1.20 4.41 1.05
N GLY A 198 0.44 3.33 0.92
CA GLY A 198 -0.72 3.02 1.75
C GLY A 198 -1.99 3.81 1.42
N HIS A 199 -1.91 4.74 0.47
CA HIS A 199 -3.07 5.42 -0.08
C HIS A 199 -3.72 4.54 -1.15
N VAL A 200 -4.91 4.03 -0.83
CA VAL A 200 -5.68 3.19 -1.75
C VAL A 200 -6.71 4.02 -2.51
N THR A 201 -6.62 3.94 -3.83
CA THR A 201 -7.63 4.39 -4.80
C THR A 201 -8.25 3.18 -5.48
N ILE A 202 -9.58 3.15 -5.57
CA ILE A 202 -10.36 2.08 -6.19
C ILE A 202 -11.12 2.69 -7.37
N THR A 203 -10.89 2.19 -8.57
CA THR A 203 -11.61 2.59 -9.78
C THR A 203 -12.47 1.47 -10.32
N ASP A 204 -13.66 1.80 -10.80
CA ASP A 204 -14.54 0.87 -11.50
C ASP A 204 -14.00 0.51 -12.91
N GLY A 205 -14.73 -0.34 -13.64
CA GLY A 205 -14.34 -0.77 -14.97
C GLY A 205 -14.21 0.34 -16.03
N ASP A 206 -14.87 1.48 -15.81
CA ASP A 206 -14.81 2.65 -16.71
C ASP A 206 -13.75 3.67 -16.27
N GLY A 207 -13.18 3.50 -15.07
CA GLY A 207 -12.17 4.36 -14.46
C GLY A 207 -12.73 5.40 -13.49
N GLY A 208 -13.99 5.29 -13.09
CA GLY A 208 -14.61 6.14 -12.07
C GLY A 208 -14.10 5.81 -10.67
N ASP A 209 -13.75 6.82 -9.87
CA ASP A 209 -13.29 6.63 -8.49
C ASP A 209 -14.48 6.25 -7.58
N VAL A 210 -14.43 5.02 -7.06
CA VAL A 210 -15.42 4.44 -6.15
C VAL A 210 -14.84 4.18 -4.76
N SER A 211 -13.69 4.77 -4.43
CA SER A 211 -12.95 4.55 -3.17
C SER A 211 -13.81 4.78 -1.92
N VAL A 212 -14.63 5.83 -1.93
CA VAL A 212 -15.50 6.20 -0.79
C VAL A 212 -16.48 5.09 -0.44
N SER A 213 -16.93 4.29 -1.41
CA SER A 213 -17.93 3.24 -1.20
C SER A 213 -17.42 2.05 -0.41
N PHE A 214 -16.09 1.87 -0.29
CA PHE A 214 -15.46 0.66 0.25
C PHE A 214 -14.40 0.96 1.33
N PRO A 215 -14.76 1.64 2.44
CA PRO A 215 -13.80 2.05 3.46
C PRO A 215 -13.07 0.89 4.16
N GLU A 216 -13.70 -0.27 4.31
CA GLU A 216 -13.11 -1.48 4.88
C GLU A 216 -12.08 -2.12 3.96
N VAL A 217 -12.28 -2.03 2.64
CA VAL A 217 -11.35 -2.55 1.63
C VAL A 217 -10.10 -1.67 1.56
N ARG A 218 -10.25 -0.34 1.60
CA ARG A 218 -9.12 0.62 1.58
C ARG A 218 -8.10 0.40 2.70
N ARG A 219 -8.47 -0.29 3.78
CA ARG A 219 -7.55 -0.67 4.86
C ARG A 219 -6.43 -1.61 4.41
N VAL A 220 -6.57 -2.28 3.27
CA VAL A 220 -5.48 -3.06 2.66
C VAL A 220 -4.24 -2.21 2.40
N GLY A 221 -4.38 -0.89 2.25
CA GLY A 221 -3.25 0.03 2.14
C GLY A 221 -2.31 -0.01 3.35
N ARG A 222 -2.82 -0.32 4.55
CA ARG A 222 -1.95 -0.55 5.73
C ARG A 222 -1.14 -1.84 5.62
N ARG A 223 -1.68 -2.87 4.97
CA ARG A 223 -1.00 -4.15 4.74
C ARG A 223 0.07 -4.05 3.65
N LEU A 224 -0.23 -3.30 2.59
CA LEU A 224 0.68 -3.03 1.48
C LEU A 224 1.73 -1.97 1.85
N ALA A 225 1.37 -1.04 2.72
CA ALA A 225 2.21 0.04 3.20
C ALA A 225 2.93 0.76 2.04
N ALA A 226 4.25 0.84 2.07
CA ALA A 226 5.06 1.50 1.04
C ALA A 226 5.02 0.80 -0.32
N VAL A 227 4.50 -0.43 -0.40
CA VAL A 227 4.57 -1.25 -1.62
C VAL A 227 3.65 -0.69 -2.70
N GLU A 228 4.22 -0.15 -3.76
CA GLU A 228 3.46 0.45 -4.85
C GLU A 228 2.81 -0.65 -5.72
N THR A 229 1.49 -0.68 -5.86
CA THR A 229 0.79 -1.74 -6.63
C THR A 229 -0.41 -1.24 -7.42
N ILE A 230 -0.76 -1.93 -8.51
CA ILE A 230 -2.12 -1.95 -9.07
C ILE A 230 -2.62 -3.39 -9.07
N LEU A 231 -3.71 -3.63 -8.38
CA LEU A 231 -4.36 -4.93 -8.23
C LEU A 231 -5.65 -4.97 -9.04
N ASP A 232 -5.87 -6.06 -9.76
CA ASP A 232 -7.14 -6.34 -10.43
C ASP A 232 -8.03 -7.16 -9.48
N ALA A 233 -9.23 -6.68 -9.18
CA ALA A 233 -10.05 -7.26 -8.11
C ALA A 233 -11.54 -7.32 -8.44
N VAL A 234 -12.25 -8.22 -7.77
CA VAL A 234 -13.72 -8.24 -7.73
C VAL A 234 -14.16 -7.97 -6.29
N ILE A 235 -14.93 -6.92 -6.07
CA ILE A 235 -15.55 -6.64 -4.77
C ILE A 235 -16.85 -7.43 -4.66
N VAL A 236 -16.95 -8.25 -3.62
CA VAL A 236 -18.08 -9.16 -3.39
C VAL A 236 -18.65 -8.96 -1.99
N ALA A 237 -19.93 -9.23 -1.83
CA ALA A 237 -20.54 -9.35 -0.50
C ALA A 237 -20.00 -10.57 0.23
N VAL A 238 -19.83 -10.47 1.54
CA VAL A 238 -19.47 -11.60 2.39
C VAL A 238 -20.59 -11.96 3.36
N ASP A 239 -20.62 -13.22 3.78
CA ASP A 239 -21.54 -13.68 4.83
C ASP A 239 -20.99 -13.39 6.24
N ARG A 240 -21.66 -13.94 7.26
CA ARG A 240 -21.30 -13.73 8.68
C ARG A 240 -19.98 -14.39 9.06
N ASP A 241 -19.54 -15.39 8.30
CA ASP A 241 -18.28 -16.11 8.50
C ASP A 241 -17.16 -15.49 7.63
N GLY A 242 -17.43 -14.37 6.96
CA GLY A 242 -16.50 -13.68 6.06
C GLY A 242 -16.28 -14.39 4.73
N GLN A 243 -17.14 -15.35 4.37
CA GLN A 243 -17.01 -16.07 3.11
C GLN A 243 -17.63 -15.26 1.96
N PRO A 244 -16.94 -15.17 0.80
CA PRO A 244 -17.48 -14.56 -0.39
C PRO A 244 -18.82 -15.15 -0.85
N THR A 245 -19.74 -14.27 -1.23
CA THR A 245 -21.05 -14.59 -1.78
C THR A 245 -21.24 -13.91 -3.14
N ASN A 246 -22.28 -14.31 -3.87
CA ASN A 246 -22.62 -13.73 -5.18
C ASN A 246 -23.80 -12.73 -5.08
N ASP A 247 -24.04 -12.17 -3.89
CA ASP A 247 -25.12 -11.21 -3.62
C ASP A 247 -24.75 -9.81 -4.15
N ARG A 248 -24.98 -9.61 -5.45
CA ARG A 248 -24.67 -8.37 -6.17
C ARG A 248 -25.42 -7.14 -5.61
N ALA A 249 -26.62 -7.34 -5.09
CA ALA A 249 -27.47 -6.24 -4.60
C ALA A 249 -26.83 -5.49 -3.42
N VAL A 250 -26.04 -6.19 -2.60
CA VAL A 250 -25.25 -5.54 -1.54
C VAL A 250 -24.23 -4.59 -2.14
N VAL A 251 -23.42 -5.06 -3.10
CA VAL A 251 -22.35 -4.26 -3.71
C VAL A 251 -22.93 -3.04 -4.44
N GLU A 252 -24.02 -3.22 -5.19
CA GLU A 252 -24.74 -2.12 -5.84
C GLU A 252 -25.23 -1.08 -4.81
N ARG A 253 -25.76 -1.52 -3.67
CA ARG A 253 -26.15 -0.61 -2.58
C ARG A 253 -24.94 0.16 -2.02
N ARG A 254 -23.74 -0.44 -1.94
CA ARG A 254 -22.50 0.25 -1.51
C ARG A 254 -22.14 1.39 -2.44
N LEU A 255 -22.25 1.17 -3.76
CA LEU A 255 -21.93 2.18 -4.77
C LEU A 255 -22.83 3.43 -4.66
N THR A 256 -24.04 3.30 -4.11
CA THR A 256 -24.94 4.44 -3.85
C THR A 256 -24.62 5.29 -2.61
N ALA A 257 -23.54 4.98 -1.87
CA ALA A 257 -23.26 5.65 -0.59
C ALA A 257 -23.11 7.17 -0.72
N GLY A 258 -22.41 7.65 -1.76
CA GLY A 258 -22.22 9.09 -2.04
C GLY A 258 -21.34 9.85 -1.05
N ASP A 259 -21.25 9.40 0.20
CA ASP A 259 -20.42 10.00 1.25
C ASP A 259 -19.84 8.94 2.22
N ASP A 260 -18.78 9.35 2.92
CA ASP A 260 -18.00 8.55 3.86
C ASP A 260 -18.82 8.01 5.06
N ALA A 261 -19.76 8.81 5.58
CA ALA A 261 -20.54 8.44 6.76
C ALA A 261 -21.55 7.34 6.42
N ARG A 262 -22.26 7.49 5.31
CA ARG A 262 -23.16 6.47 4.78
C ARG A 262 -22.40 5.22 4.36
N ALA A 263 -21.22 5.36 3.75
CA ALA A 263 -20.38 4.22 3.39
C ALA A 263 -19.97 3.39 4.62
N ARG A 264 -19.53 4.03 5.71
CA ARG A 264 -19.20 3.33 6.96
C ARG A 264 -20.41 2.64 7.59
N ARG A 265 -21.58 3.28 7.59
CA ARG A 265 -22.82 2.67 8.11
C ARG A 265 -23.20 1.42 7.32
N LEU A 266 -23.17 1.50 6.00
CA LEU A 266 -23.47 0.36 5.13
C LEU A 266 -22.43 -0.76 5.29
N ALA A 267 -21.16 -0.43 5.55
CA ALA A 267 -20.09 -1.41 5.80
C ALA A 267 -20.37 -2.27 7.05
N GLY A 268 -20.87 -1.62 8.12
CA GLY A 268 -21.20 -2.30 9.37
C GLY A 268 -22.46 -3.17 9.29
N ASP A 269 -23.38 -2.88 8.37
CA ASP A 269 -24.62 -3.65 8.14
C ASP A 269 -24.36 -4.89 7.27
N ARG A 270 -23.74 -4.70 6.11
CA ARG A 270 -23.44 -5.76 5.14
C ARG A 270 -22.00 -5.57 4.61
N PRO A 271 -21.01 -6.28 5.17
CA PRO A 271 -19.62 -6.14 4.75
C PRO A 271 -19.37 -6.69 3.34
N VAL A 272 -18.31 -6.19 2.71
CA VAL A 272 -17.77 -6.69 1.44
C VAL A 272 -16.29 -7.04 1.59
N ALA A 273 -15.76 -7.81 0.63
CA ALA A 273 -14.34 -8.06 0.50
C ALA A 273 -13.87 -7.87 -0.95
N ALA A 274 -12.62 -7.43 -1.14
CA ALA A 274 -11.97 -7.44 -2.45
C ALA A 274 -11.25 -8.78 -2.68
N LEU A 275 -11.56 -9.44 -3.80
CA LEU A 275 -10.89 -10.65 -4.25
C LEU A 275 -9.90 -10.29 -5.35
N PHE A 276 -8.60 -10.30 -5.02
CA PHE A 276 -7.52 -9.97 -5.94
C PHE A 276 -7.22 -11.14 -6.87
N VAL A 277 -7.41 -10.92 -8.17
CA VAL A 277 -7.30 -11.94 -9.21
C VAL A 277 -6.08 -11.75 -10.11
N ASP A 278 -5.46 -10.57 -10.08
CA ASP A 278 -4.23 -10.28 -10.82
C ASP A 278 -3.45 -9.11 -10.19
N LEU A 279 -2.15 -8.99 -10.53
CA LEU A 279 -1.27 -7.89 -10.17
C LEU A 279 -0.75 -7.28 -11.46
N LEU A 280 -1.01 -5.99 -11.68
CA LEU A 280 -0.78 -5.28 -12.94
C LEU A 280 0.37 -4.28 -12.86
N TRP A 281 0.78 -3.93 -11.65
CA TRP A 281 1.88 -3.00 -11.38
C TRP A 281 2.53 -3.33 -10.04
N LEU A 282 3.85 -3.24 -9.95
CA LEU A 282 4.61 -3.44 -8.72
C LEU A 282 5.85 -2.54 -8.70
N GLU A 283 6.00 -1.71 -7.67
CA GLU A 283 7.22 -0.91 -7.41
C GLU A 283 7.71 -0.08 -8.60
N GLY A 284 6.78 0.51 -9.34
CA GLY A 284 7.06 1.35 -10.51
C GLY A 284 7.30 0.57 -11.80
N HIS A 285 7.02 -0.73 -11.82
CA HIS A 285 7.15 -1.59 -13.00
C HIS A 285 5.80 -2.19 -13.42
N PRO A 286 5.47 -2.17 -14.72
CA PRO A 286 4.31 -2.89 -15.22
C PRO A 286 4.57 -4.40 -15.12
N THR A 287 3.62 -5.14 -14.56
CA THR A 287 3.66 -6.61 -14.57
C THR A 287 2.80 -7.18 -15.69
N THR A 288 2.06 -6.35 -16.43
CA THR A 288 1.15 -6.76 -17.51
C THR A 288 1.82 -7.54 -18.63
N GLU A 289 3.11 -7.31 -18.87
CA GLU A 289 3.90 -8.03 -19.89
C GLU A 289 4.37 -9.41 -19.42
N LEU A 290 4.34 -9.68 -18.11
CA LEU A 290 4.71 -10.97 -17.53
C LEU A 290 3.62 -12.02 -17.81
N ALA A 291 4.01 -13.30 -17.83
CA ALA A 291 3.06 -14.39 -17.89
C ALA A 291 2.13 -14.40 -16.66
N TYR A 292 0.88 -14.83 -16.82
CA TYR A 292 -0.09 -14.91 -15.71
C TYR A 292 0.47 -15.65 -14.50
N ARG A 293 1.20 -16.76 -14.70
CA ARG A 293 1.83 -17.53 -13.61
C ARG A 293 2.80 -16.69 -12.77
N GLU A 294 3.54 -15.78 -13.39
CA GLU A 294 4.52 -14.90 -12.73
C GLU A 294 3.78 -13.80 -11.97
N ARG A 295 2.77 -13.17 -12.58
CA ARG A 295 1.93 -12.18 -11.91
C ARG A 295 1.22 -12.76 -10.68
N ARG A 296 0.79 -14.02 -10.76
CA ARG A 296 0.17 -14.72 -9.62
C ARG A 296 1.14 -15.10 -8.53
N ALA A 297 2.38 -15.44 -8.85
CA ALA A 297 3.43 -15.65 -7.86
C ALA A 297 3.72 -14.33 -7.10
N LEU A 298 3.89 -13.23 -7.84
CA LEU A 298 4.08 -11.91 -7.23
C LEU A 298 2.89 -11.48 -6.36
N LEU A 299 1.65 -11.70 -6.82
CA LEU A 299 0.44 -11.44 -6.02
C LEU A 299 0.38 -12.31 -4.76
N HIS A 300 0.83 -13.56 -4.84
CA HIS A 300 0.88 -14.45 -3.68
C HIS A 300 1.88 -13.95 -2.62
N ASP A 301 3.04 -13.45 -3.05
CA ASP A 301 4.09 -12.94 -2.16
C ASP A 301 3.67 -11.66 -1.41
N LEU A 302 2.64 -10.96 -1.87
CA LEU A 302 2.03 -9.84 -1.13
C LEU A 302 1.27 -10.30 0.13
N ASP A 303 0.97 -11.60 0.26
CA ASP A 303 0.33 -12.21 1.42
C ASP A 303 -0.95 -11.47 1.88
N LEU A 304 -1.85 -11.30 0.91
CA LEU A 304 -3.12 -10.62 1.08
C LEU A 304 -4.20 -11.59 1.56
N ALA A 305 -4.26 -11.82 2.87
CA ALA A 305 -5.20 -12.71 3.54
C ALA A 305 -5.93 -12.01 4.73
N GLY A 306 -6.82 -11.07 4.43
CA GLY A 306 -7.63 -10.34 5.41
C GLY A 306 -9.12 -10.68 5.34
N SER A 307 -9.90 -10.19 6.31
CA SER A 307 -11.36 -10.38 6.32
C SER A 307 -12.09 -9.55 5.25
N ALA A 308 -11.52 -8.41 4.85
CA ALA A 308 -12.06 -7.52 3.83
C ALA A 308 -11.28 -7.56 2.50
N TRP A 309 -10.26 -8.42 2.38
CA TRP A 309 -9.49 -8.58 1.15
C TRP A 309 -8.79 -9.94 1.12
N GLN A 310 -8.77 -10.59 -0.03
CA GLN A 310 -8.13 -11.90 -0.19
C GLN A 310 -7.54 -12.02 -1.59
N ALA A 311 -6.44 -12.76 -1.74
CA ALA A 311 -6.01 -13.31 -3.02
C ALA A 311 -6.47 -14.78 -3.11
N PRO A 312 -7.59 -15.10 -3.80
CA PRO A 312 -8.08 -16.47 -3.87
C PRO A 312 -7.08 -17.39 -4.53
N ARG A 313 -7.13 -18.69 -4.22
CA ARG A 313 -6.30 -19.70 -4.89
C ARG A 313 -6.69 -19.83 -6.35
N HIS A 314 -5.71 -20.19 -7.18
CA HIS A 314 -5.94 -20.65 -8.56
C HIS A 314 -5.46 -22.09 -8.69
N HIS A 315 -6.05 -22.83 -9.63
CA HIS A 315 -5.72 -24.23 -9.88
C HIS A 315 -5.23 -24.40 -11.31
N VAL A 316 -4.00 -24.86 -11.49
CA VAL A 316 -3.47 -25.19 -12.83
C VAL A 316 -3.95 -26.59 -13.22
N GLY A 317 -4.53 -26.71 -14.41
CA GLY A 317 -5.21 -27.92 -14.87
C GLY A 317 -6.46 -28.25 -14.04
N HIS A 318 -7.00 -29.46 -14.24
CA HIS A 318 -8.15 -29.99 -13.47
C HIS A 318 -9.44 -29.14 -13.52
N GLY A 319 -9.64 -28.33 -14.56
CA GLY A 319 -10.81 -27.45 -14.69
C GLY A 319 -12.15 -28.18 -14.55
N THR A 320 -12.24 -29.43 -15.02
CA THR A 320 -13.47 -30.24 -14.90
C THR A 320 -13.86 -30.50 -13.46
N ALA A 321 -12.92 -30.92 -12.62
CA ALA A 321 -13.19 -31.20 -11.21
C ALA A 321 -13.60 -29.92 -10.45
N LEU A 322 -12.97 -28.79 -10.78
CA LEU A 322 -13.33 -27.51 -10.18
C LEU A 322 -14.71 -27.02 -10.66
N LEU A 323 -15.07 -27.25 -11.92
CA LEU A 323 -16.37 -26.88 -12.48
C LEU A 323 -17.48 -27.73 -11.84
N ASP A 324 -17.26 -29.03 -11.67
CA ASP A 324 -18.22 -29.92 -11.00
C ASP A 324 -18.39 -29.53 -9.52
N ALA A 325 -17.32 -29.16 -8.84
CA ALA A 325 -17.38 -28.62 -7.48
C ALA A 325 -18.15 -27.27 -7.43
N ALA A 326 -17.97 -26.41 -8.44
CA ALA A 326 -18.70 -25.16 -8.58
C ALA A 326 -20.20 -25.41 -8.76
N ARG A 327 -20.59 -26.34 -9.64
CA ARG A 327 -21.99 -26.79 -9.84
C ARG A 327 -22.61 -27.31 -8.55
N ALA A 328 -21.92 -28.21 -7.85
CA ALA A 328 -22.40 -28.81 -6.61
C ALA A 328 -22.65 -27.75 -5.51
N ARG A 329 -21.92 -26.63 -5.56
CA ARG A 329 -22.05 -25.48 -4.65
C ARG A 329 -22.90 -24.34 -5.21
N GLN A 330 -23.53 -24.53 -6.38
CA GLN A 330 -24.34 -23.51 -7.07
C GLN A 330 -23.58 -22.20 -7.31
N LEU A 331 -22.28 -22.30 -7.60
CA LEU A 331 -21.43 -21.16 -7.94
C LEU A 331 -21.61 -20.77 -9.43
N PRO A 332 -21.34 -19.52 -9.83
CA PRO A 332 -21.62 -19.00 -11.17
C PRO A 332 -20.81 -19.64 -12.30
N GLY A 333 -19.73 -20.36 -11.98
CA GLY A 333 -18.80 -20.94 -12.95
C GLY A 333 -17.35 -20.63 -12.62
N LEU A 334 -16.51 -20.68 -13.65
CA LEU A 334 -15.07 -20.49 -13.56
C LEU A 334 -14.61 -19.34 -14.47
N LEU A 335 -13.49 -18.74 -14.10
CA LEU A 335 -12.66 -17.94 -14.97
C LEU A 335 -11.39 -18.75 -15.28
N ALA A 336 -11.24 -19.18 -16.53
CA ALA A 336 -10.05 -19.84 -17.02
C ALA A 336 -9.09 -18.80 -17.61
N LYS A 337 -7.80 -18.91 -17.30
CA LYS A 337 -6.75 -17.99 -17.76
C LYS A 337 -5.57 -18.79 -18.33
N ARG A 338 -5.07 -18.42 -19.50
CA ARG A 338 -3.84 -19.01 -20.06
C ARG A 338 -2.65 -18.68 -19.15
N VAL A 339 -1.90 -19.70 -18.75
CA VAL A 339 -0.84 -19.56 -17.72
C VAL A 339 0.37 -18.75 -18.21
N ASP A 340 0.64 -18.80 -19.51
CA ASP A 340 1.78 -18.13 -20.15
C ASP A 340 1.37 -16.83 -20.88
N ALA A 341 0.11 -16.41 -20.77
CA ALA A 341 -0.39 -15.22 -21.45
C ALA A 341 -0.08 -13.92 -20.66
N PRO A 342 0.26 -12.83 -21.37
CA PRO A 342 0.31 -11.51 -20.77
C PRO A 342 -1.10 -11.03 -20.40
N TYR A 343 -1.16 -9.88 -19.73
CA TYR A 343 -2.40 -9.16 -19.49
C TYR A 343 -2.61 -8.17 -20.64
N HIS A 344 -3.84 -8.07 -21.16
CA HIS A 344 -4.20 -7.16 -22.25
C HIS A 344 -5.15 -6.07 -21.72
N PRO A 345 -4.64 -4.92 -21.23
CA PRO A 345 -5.47 -3.90 -20.58
C PRO A 345 -6.58 -3.38 -21.49
N GLY A 346 -7.81 -3.35 -20.99
CA GLY A 346 -8.97 -2.81 -21.70
C GLY A 346 -9.49 -3.64 -22.89
N GLU A 347 -8.83 -4.75 -23.23
CA GLU A 347 -9.20 -5.61 -24.35
C GLU A 347 -10.02 -6.81 -23.90
N ALA A 348 -10.84 -7.35 -24.82
CA ALA A 348 -11.44 -8.67 -24.65
C ALA A 348 -10.53 -9.70 -25.34
N SER A 349 -10.19 -10.79 -24.66
CA SER A 349 -9.21 -11.75 -25.19
C SER A 349 -9.59 -13.19 -24.86
N GLU A 350 -9.25 -14.10 -25.79
CA GLU A 350 -9.40 -15.55 -25.64
C GLU A 350 -8.40 -16.17 -24.65
N ASP A 351 -7.47 -15.38 -24.10
CA ASP A 351 -6.61 -15.82 -23.01
C ASP A 351 -7.37 -15.93 -21.69
N TRP A 352 -8.51 -15.25 -21.57
CA TRP A 352 -9.42 -15.32 -20.43
C TRP A 352 -10.79 -15.82 -20.89
N VAL A 353 -11.24 -16.95 -20.35
CA VAL A 353 -12.51 -17.58 -20.74
C VAL A 353 -13.42 -17.70 -19.52
N VAL A 354 -14.62 -17.13 -19.60
CA VAL A 354 -15.69 -17.37 -18.63
C VAL A 354 -16.43 -18.64 -19.03
N VAL A 355 -16.44 -19.60 -18.11
CA VAL A 355 -17.10 -20.90 -18.25
C VAL A 355 -18.26 -20.94 -17.25
N ALA A 356 -19.49 -21.09 -17.73
CA ALA A 356 -20.66 -21.21 -16.86
C ALA A 356 -20.71 -22.58 -16.16
N ALA A 357 -21.14 -22.61 -14.90
CA ALA A 357 -21.44 -23.84 -14.17
C ALA A 357 -22.68 -24.52 -14.73
#